data_AF-X1LQJ3-F1
#
_entry.id   AF-X1LQJ3-F1
#
_cell.length_a   1.000
_cell.length_b   1.000
_cell.length_c   1.000
_cell.angle_alpha   90.00
_cell.angle_beta   90.00
_cell.angle_gamma   90.00
#
_symmetry.space_group_name_H-M   'P 1'
#
loop_
_entity.id
_entity.type
_entity.pdbx_description
1 polymer ?
#
loop_
_entity_poly.entity_id
_entity_poly.type
_entity_poly.pdbx_seq_one_letter_code
_entity_poly.pdbx_strand_id
1 'polypeptide(L)'
;MFAGTGAGRDEDSKPEQKGALADILGVRPGDHILFYVARYGFYGFFKAKRTNNNIVFYEPPENQYLNNDLGGKTLTYRLFIEPSGYGVYKLGVDEWDTIENPENIED
;
A
#
# COMPACT_ATOMS: atom_id res chain seq x y z
N MET A 1 -3.27 -4.71 -6.45
CA MET A 1 -3.37 -4.42 -5.01
C MET A 1 -3.14 -2.92 -4.82
N PHE A 2 -3.82 -2.27 -3.88
CA PHE A 2 -3.80 -0.81 -3.69
C PHE A 2 -3.30 -0.50 -2.29
N ALA A 3 -2.44 0.50 -2.14
CA ALA A 3 -2.12 1.11 -0.84
C ALA A 3 -2.79 2.48 -0.79
N GLY A 4 -3.43 2.82 0.33
CA GLY A 4 -4.10 4.11 0.48
C GLY A 4 -4.24 4.56 1.92
N THR A 5 -4.52 5.86 2.07
CA THR A 5 -4.49 6.56 3.36
C THR A 5 -5.90 6.96 3.76
N GLY A 6 -6.27 6.65 5.01
CA GLY A 6 -7.57 6.89 5.62
C GLY A 6 -7.85 8.36 5.91
N ALA A 7 -9.11 8.81 5.76
CA ALA A 7 -9.63 9.94 6.53
C ALA A 7 -10.35 9.41 7.78
N GLY A 8 -10.23 10.13 8.90
CA GLY A 8 -11.05 9.86 10.08
C GLY A 8 -12.55 10.05 9.77
N ARG A 9 -13.40 9.48 10.61
CA ARG A 9 -14.86 9.40 10.38
C ARG A 9 -15.61 10.72 10.67
N ASP A 10 -14.94 11.73 11.24
CA ASP A 10 -15.56 12.98 11.70
C ASP A 10 -15.33 14.14 10.73
N GLU A 11 -16.33 15.00 10.58
CA GLU A 11 -16.26 16.25 9.79
C GLU A 11 -15.15 17.20 10.28
N ASP A 12 -14.73 17.07 11.55
CA ASP A 12 -13.60 17.79 12.16
C ASP A 12 -12.25 17.06 12.05
N SER A 13 -12.26 15.79 11.62
CA SER A 13 -11.03 15.04 11.37
C SER A 13 -10.44 15.43 10.02
N LYS A 14 -9.86 16.64 9.98
CA LYS A 14 -9.03 17.10 8.87
C LYS A 14 -7.99 16.02 8.62
N PRO A 15 -8.05 15.33 7.49
CA PRO A 15 -7.32 14.11 7.37
C PRO A 15 -5.83 14.46 7.35
N GLU A 16 -5.00 13.60 7.95
CA GLU A 16 -3.53 13.65 7.93
C GLU A 16 -2.95 13.46 6.51
N GLN A 17 -3.71 13.87 5.50
CA GLN A 17 -3.48 13.71 4.08
C GLN A 17 -2.24 14.44 3.59
N LYS A 18 -1.80 15.53 4.23
CA LYS A 18 -0.63 16.27 3.72
C LYS A 18 0.66 15.47 3.84
N GLY A 19 0.88 14.80 4.98
CA GLY A 19 2.05 13.96 5.20
C GLY A 19 2.02 12.74 4.28
N ALA A 20 0.91 11.99 4.35
CA ALA A 20 0.79 10.77 3.57
C ALA A 20 0.73 11.02 2.04
N LEU A 21 0.22 12.18 1.60
CA LEU A 21 0.33 12.62 0.21
C LEU A 21 1.78 12.96 -0.17
N ALA A 22 2.53 13.65 0.70
CA ALA A 22 3.93 13.93 0.43
C ALA A 22 4.74 12.64 0.29
N ASP A 23 4.48 11.66 1.17
CA ASP A 23 5.15 10.36 1.15
C ASP A 23 4.83 9.58 -0.14
N ILE A 24 3.55 9.49 -0.52
CA ILE A 24 3.14 8.72 -1.71
C ILE A 24 3.57 9.41 -3.02
N LEU A 25 3.71 10.74 -3.04
CA LEU A 25 4.23 11.48 -4.19
C LEU A 25 5.72 11.24 -4.44
N GLY A 26 6.46 10.75 -3.43
CA GLY A 26 7.85 10.34 -3.59
C GLY A 26 8.03 9.08 -4.44
N VAL A 27 6.97 8.27 -4.57
CA VAL A 27 7.02 6.96 -5.25
C VAL A 27 7.11 7.13 -6.76
N ARG A 28 8.06 6.42 -7.38
CA ARG A 28 8.30 6.36 -8.83
C ARG A 28 7.97 4.98 -9.40
N PRO A 29 7.71 4.86 -10.71
CA PRO A 29 7.45 3.55 -11.31
C PRO A 29 8.69 2.68 -11.21
N GLY A 30 8.52 1.43 -10.81
CA GLY A 30 9.62 0.49 -10.58
C GLY A 30 10.13 0.46 -9.14
N ASP A 31 9.76 1.43 -8.30
CA ASP A 31 10.12 1.41 -6.87
C ASP A 31 9.57 0.16 -6.20
N HIS A 32 10.39 -0.43 -5.33
CA HIS A 32 10.02 -1.61 -4.58
C HIS A 32 9.15 -1.24 -3.37
N ILE A 33 8.09 -2.02 -3.17
CA ILE A 33 7.13 -1.84 -2.09
C ILE A 33 7.14 -3.12 -1.26
N LEU A 34 7.52 -3.00 0.01
CA LEU A 34 7.35 -4.02 1.02
C LEU A 34 5.87 -4.03 1.42
N PHE A 35 5.15 -5.14 1.19
CA PHE A 35 3.74 -5.22 1.53
C PHE A 35 3.53 -6.05 2.80
N TYR A 36 3.11 -5.38 3.86
CA TYR A 36 2.87 -5.95 5.17
C TYR A 36 1.48 -5.54 5.68
N VAL A 37 0.78 -6.48 6.31
CA VAL A 37 -0.49 -6.21 6.98
C VAL A 37 -0.32 -6.51 8.46
N ALA A 38 -0.44 -5.47 9.29
CA ALA A 38 -0.33 -5.60 10.74
C ALA A 38 -1.26 -6.69 11.27
N ARG A 39 -0.71 -7.59 12.10
CA ARG A 39 -1.38 -8.77 12.68
C ARG A 39 -1.71 -9.91 11.70
N TYR A 40 -1.40 -9.77 10.42
CA TYR A 40 -1.59 -10.85 9.42
C TYR A 40 -0.28 -11.30 8.78
N GLY A 41 0.71 -10.41 8.67
CA GLY A 41 2.08 -10.75 8.26
C GLY A 41 2.54 -10.05 7.00
N PHE A 42 3.71 -10.47 6.54
CA PHE A 42 4.38 -10.04 5.32
C PHE A 42 3.83 -10.81 4.11
N TYR A 43 3.65 -10.13 2.97
CA TYR A 43 3.12 -10.71 1.73
C TYR A 43 4.07 -10.58 0.55
N GLY A 44 5.31 -10.15 0.79
CA GLY A 44 6.33 -10.07 -0.24
C GLY A 44 6.53 -8.66 -0.79
N PHE A 45 7.28 -8.61 -1.89
CA PHE A 45 7.69 -7.38 -2.54
C PHE A 45 6.91 -7.15 -3.83
N PHE A 46 6.43 -5.93 -3.98
CA PHE A 46 5.75 -5.45 -5.17
C PHE A 46 6.57 -4.32 -5.82
N LYS A 47 6.17 -3.92 -7.02
CA LYS A 47 6.69 -2.74 -7.70
C LYS A 47 5.58 -1.75 -7.97
N ALA A 48 5.87 -0.46 -7.77
CA ALA A 48 4.98 0.61 -8.17
C ALA A 48 4.80 0.61 -9.70
N LYS A 49 3.56 0.56 -10.15
CA LYS A 49 3.18 0.49 -11.56
C LYS A 49 2.52 1.79 -12.01
N ARG A 50 2.99 2.32 -13.14
CA ARG A 50 2.34 3.45 -13.81
C ARG A 50 1.10 2.97 -14.58
N THR A 51 -0.02 3.67 -14.42
CA THR A 51 -1.27 3.44 -15.16
C THR A 51 -1.78 4.78 -15.71
N ASN A 52 -2.08 4.86 -17.01
CA ASN A 52 -2.63 6.06 -17.65
C ASN A 52 -1.85 7.34 -17.32
N ASN A 53 -0.52 7.29 -17.46
CA ASN A 53 0.43 8.35 -17.09
C ASN A 53 0.53 8.72 -15.60
N ASN A 54 -0.30 8.15 -14.73
CA ASN A 54 -0.28 8.40 -13.29
C ASN A 54 0.33 7.23 -12.51
N ILE A 55 0.97 7.54 -11.39
CA ILE A 55 1.50 6.54 -10.44
C ILE A 55 0.54 6.47 -9.26
N VAL A 56 0.21 7.64 -8.72
CA VAL A 56 -0.79 7.85 -7.70
C VAL A 56 -2.01 8.50 -8.34
N PHE A 57 -3.20 8.04 -7.97
CA PHE A 57 -4.46 8.67 -8.35
C PHE A 57 -5.31 8.93 -7.10
N TYR A 58 -6.11 9.98 -7.19
CA TYR A 58 -7.09 10.36 -6.18
C TYR A 58 -8.40 9.64 -6.48
N GLU A 59 -8.98 8.98 -5.47
CA GLU A 59 -10.29 8.36 -5.57
C GLU A 59 -11.30 9.14 -4.71
N PRO A 60 -12.31 9.76 -5.32
CA PRO A 60 -13.26 10.61 -4.62
C PRO A 60 -14.16 9.78 -3.68
N PRO A 61 -14.51 10.28 -2.46
CA PRO A 61 -15.27 9.54 -1.45
C PRO A 61 -16.61 8.97 -1.93
N GLU A 62 -17.23 9.60 -2.93
CA GLU A 62 -18.57 9.30 -3.42
C GLU A 62 -18.65 7.97 -4.19
N ASN A 63 -17.52 7.46 -4.71
CA ASN A 63 -17.49 6.23 -5.50
C ASN A 63 -16.17 5.46 -5.34
N GLN A 64 -15.83 5.09 -4.10
CA GLN A 64 -14.58 4.39 -3.82
C GLN A 64 -14.66 2.87 -4.03
N TYR A 65 -13.62 2.31 -4.65
CA TYR A 65 -13.45 0.87 -4.77
C TYR A 65 -13.39 0.20 -3.38
N LEU A 66 -14.20 -0.83 -3.20
CA LEU A 66 -14.41 -1.59 -1.95
C LEU A 66 -15.03 -0.78 -0.79
N ASN A 67 -15.71 0.35 -1.06
CA ASN A 67 -16.32 1.16 0.00
C ASN A 67 -17.20 0.34 0.97
N ASN A 68 -18.02 -0.57 0.42
CA ASN A 68 -18.90 -1.45 1.20
C ASN A 68 -18.09 -2.44 2.06
N ASP A 69 -17.07 -3.07 1.50
CA ASP A 69 -16.24 -4.07 2.19
C ASP A 69 -15.32 -3.43 3.24
N LEU A 70 -14.97 -2.15 3.05
CA LEU A 70 -14.15 -1.37 3.97
C LEU A 70 -14.97 -0.70 5.08
N GLY A 71 -16.29 -0.87 5.10
CA GLY A 71 -17.18 -0.33 6.15
C GLY A 71 -17.24 1.20 6.17
N GLY A 72 -17.13 1.83 5.01
CA GLY A 72 -17.13 3.30 4.87
C GLY A 72 -15.79 3.97 5.19
N LYS A 73 -14.68 3.20 5.29
CA LYS A 73 -13.34 3.78 5.43
C LYS A 73 -12.87 4.32 4.08
N THR A 74 -12.44 5.58 4.08
CA THR A 74 -12.05 6.29 2.85
C THR A 74 -10.57 6.09 2.52
N LEU A 75 -10.22 5.45 1.40
CA LEU A 75 -8.83 5.31 0.92
C LEU A 75 -8.60 6.26 -0.25
N THR A 76 -8.09 7.45 0.06
CA THR A 76 -8.17 8.63 -0.81
C THR A 76 -7.11 8.66 -1.91
N TYR A 77 -5.86 8.36 -1.58
CA TYR A 77 -4.77 8.23 -2.55
C TYR A 77 -4.47 6.77 -2.78
N ARG A 78 -4.35 6.37 -4.04
CA ARG A 78 -4.11 4.98 -4.41
C ARG A 78 -3.03 4.90 -5.48
N LEU A 79 -2.30 3.79 -5.47
CA LEU A 79 -1.38 3.44 -6.54
C LEU A 79 -1.60 2.01 -7.02
N PHE A 80 -1.22 1.74 -8.26
CA PHE A 80 -1.16 0.37 -8.78
C PHE A 80 0.18 -0.27 -8.44
N ILE A 81 0.13 -1.52 -8.02
CA ILE A 81 1.34 -2.33 -7.80
C ILE A 81 1.25 -3.65 -8.55
N GLU A 82 2.40 -4.18 -8.93
CA GLU A 82 2.56 -5.50 -9.54
C GLU A 82 3.56 -6.35 -8.76
N PRO A 83 3.48 -7.69 -8.82
CA PRO A 83 4.44 -8.56 -8.13
C PRO A 83 5.87 -8.25 -8.56
N SER A 84 6.80 -8.18 -7.61
CA SER A 84 8.22 -8.08 -7.94
C SER A 84 8.82 -9.48 -8.16
N GLY A 85 10.03 -9.51 -8.73
CA GLY A 85 10.81 -10.74 -8.88
C GLY A 85 11.35 -11.32 -7.56
N TYR A 86 11.28 -10.57 -6.44
CA TYR A 86 11.74 -11.02 -5.11
C TYR A 86 10.71 -11.90 -4.37
N GLY A 87 9.57 -12.18 -4.99
CA GLY A 87 8.55 -13.08 -4.43
C GLY A 87 7.37 -12.36 -3.79
N VAL A 88 6.21 -12.99 -3.92
CA VAL A 88 4.95 -12.59 -3.27
C VAL A 88 4.30 -13.82 -2.65
N TYR A 89 3.71 -13.65 -1.47
CA TYR A 89 3.09 -14.75 -0.73
C TYR A 89 1.57 -14.63 -0.79
N LYS A 90 0.90 -15.78 -0.95
CA LYS A 90 -0.56 -15.86 -0.96
C LYS A 90 -1.17 -15.65 0.43
N LEU A 91 -0.47 -16.10 1.46
CA LEU A 91 -0.82 -15.96 2.87
C LEU A 91 0.25 -15.12 3.55
N GLY A 92 -0.12 -14.40 4.60
CA GLY A 92 0.84 -13.65 5.38
C GLY A 92 1.83 -14.60 6.03
N VAL A 93 3.12 -14.31 5.85
CA VAL A 93 4.22 -15.02 6.48
C VAL A 93 4.84 -14.14 7.57
N ASP A 94 5.59 -14.75 8.47
CA ASP A 94 6.32 -14.00 9.48
C ASP A 94 7.48 -13.22 8.83
N GLU A 95 7.61 -11.94 9.18
CA GLU A 95 8.62 -11.05 8.60
C GLU A 95 10.03 -11.44 9.06
N TRP A 96 10.16 -11.88 10.31
CA TRP A 96 11.44 -12.32 10.88
C TRP A 96 11.99 -13.50 10.10
N ASP A 97 11.15 -14.51 9.89
CA ASP A 97 11.54 -15.72 9.17
C ASP A 97 11.87 -15.47 7.70
N THR A 98 11.43 -14.35 7.13
CA THR A 98 11.54 -14.10 5.68
C THR A 98 12.62 -13.10 5.29
N ILE A 99 12.74 -11.98 6.02
CA ILE A 99 13.59 -10.86 5.60
C ILE A 99 14.49 -10.29 6.71
N GLU A 100 14.12 -10.42 7.98
CA GLU A 100 14.93 -9.86 9.07
C GLU A 100 15.96 -10.84 9.61
N ASN A 101 15.75 -12.16 9.47
CA ASN A 101 16.70 -13.15 9.96
C ASN A 101 18.02 -13.06 9.15
N PRO A 102 19.14 -12.68 9.78
CA PRO A 102 20.41 -12.52 9.10
C PRO A 102 20.96 -13.83 8.54
N GLU A 103 20.50 -14.99 9.02
CA GLU A 103 20.85 -16.30 8.45
C GLU A 103 20.29 -16.53 7.04
N ASN A 104 19.27 -15.75 6.65
CA ASN A 104 18.63 -15.84 5.33
C ASN A 104 19.17 -14.81 4.32
N ILE A 105 20.20 -14.05 4.69
CA ILE A 105 20.87 -13.10 3.77
C ILE A 105 21.88 -13.91 2.94
N GLU A 106 21.60 -14.06 1.64
CA GLU A 106 22.55 -14.63 0.68
C GLU A 106 23.50 -13.52 0.15
N ASP A 107 24.80 -13.81 0.13
CA ASP A 107 25.89 -12.92 -0.36
C ASP A 107 25.87 -12.71 -1.89
#